data_AF-A0A968BPQ6-F1
#
_entry.id   AF-A0A968BPQ6-F1
#
_cell.length_a   1.000
_cell.length_b   1.000
_cell.length_c   1.000
_cell.angle_alpha   90.00
_cell.angle_beta   90.00
_cell.angle_gamma   90.00
#
_symmetry.space_group_name_H-M   'P 1'
#
loop_
_entity.id
_entity.type
_entity.pdbx_description
1 polymer ?
#
loop_
_entity_poly.entity_id
_entity_poly.type
_entity_poly.pdbx_seq_one_letter_code
_entity_poly.pdbx_strand_id
1 'polypeptide(L)'
;QVIKERFATPRKTVILADEKPGGAIVTDADLAVPDGPQVIVVTTKGVQRNDAKGFGYRVKAGTTSRAVEAHRLHLRTKADDTVVLVSDRGRAWWGHV
;
A
#
# COMPACT_ATOMS: atom_id res chain seq x y z
N GLN A 1 6.10 7.59 58.63
CA GLN A 1 4.81 7.64 57.91
C GLN A 1 4.18 9.04 57.86
N VAL A 2 4.27 9.85 58.93
CA VAL A 2 3.62 11.18 59.07
C VAL A 2 3.87 12.19 57.92
N ILE A 3 5.08 12.23 57.36
CA ILE A 3 5.43 13.21 56.30
C ILE A 3 4.76 12.85 54.97
N LYS A 4 4.65 11.56 54.65
CA LYS A 4 4.08 11.11 53.36
C LYS A 4 2.58 11.41 53.30
N GLU A 5 1.87 11.28 54.42
CA GLU A 5 0.42 11.58 54.50
C GLU A 5 0.11 13.07 54.32
N ARG A 6 0.97 13.95 54.84
CA ARG A 6 0.74 15.41 54.78
C ARG A 6 1.09 16.03 53.42
N PHE A 7 2.02 15.43 52.68
CA PHE A 7 2.64 16.07 51.51
C PHE A 7 2.60 15.22 50.23
N ALA A 8 2.03 14.01 50.27
CA ALA A 8 1.87 13.23 49.05
C ALA A 8 0.87 13.89 48.11
N THR A 9 1.35 14.25 46.92
CA THR A 9 0.50 14.57 45.77
C THR A 9 0.52 13.37 44.82
N PRO A 10 -0.64 12.97 44.27
CA PRO A 10 -0.69 11.87 43.31
C PRO A 10 0.14 12.24 42.07
N ARG A 11 0.80 11.25 41.47
CA ARG A 11 1.55 11.45 40.23
C ARG A 11 0.61 11.99 39.17
N LYS A 12 1.01 13.12 38.57
CA LYS A 12 0.25 13.76 37.49
C LYS A 12 0.44 13.07 36.14
N THR A 13 1.37 12.13 36.05
CA THR A 13 1.73 11.43 34.82
C THR A 13 1.36 9.95 34.92
N VAL A 14 0.86 9.41 33.81
CA VAL A 14 0.61 7.98 33.63
C VAL A 14 1.75 7.43 32.78
N ILE A 15 2.40 6.37 33.24
CA ILE A 15 3.43 5.67 32.45
C ILE A 15 2.70 4.72 31.52
N LEU A 16 2.73 5.03 30.23
CA LEU A 16 2.26 4.13 29.18
C LEU A 16 3.39 3.14 28.88
N ALA A 17 3.12 1.85 29.05
CA ALA A 17 4.10 0.79 28.79
C ALA A 17 4.37 0.59 27.29
N ASP A 18 3.40 0.93 26.45
CA ASP A 18 3.46 0.81 25.00
C ASP A 18 2.90 2.06 24.32
N GLU A 19 3.49 2.46 23.18
CA GLU A 19 2.93 3.48 22.31
C GLU A 19 1.64 2.95 21.67
N LYS A 20 0.51 3.63 21.92
CA LYS A 20 -0.66 3.51 21.04
C LYS A 20 -0.49 4.55 19.93
N PRO A 21 -0.26 4.15 18.67
CA PRO A 21 -0.12 5.11 17.59
C PRO A 21 -1.42 5.92 17.46
N GLY A 22 -1.28 7.23 17.52
CA GLY A 22 -2.38 8.14 17.26
C GLY A 22 -2.75 8.11 15.78
N GLY A 23 -4.04 7.91 15.50
CA GLY A 23 -4.72 8.50 14.34
C GLY A 23 -4.49 7.91 12.95
N ALA A 24 -3.73 6.83 12.78
CA ALA A 24 -3.74 6.09 11.51
C ALA A 24 -4.46 4.76 11.72
N ILE A 25 -5.62 4.59 11.10
CA ILE A 25 -6.25 3.28 10.95
C ILE A 25 -5.33 2.49 10.01
N VAL A 26 -4.33 1.82 10.57
CA VAL A 26 -3.56 0.82 9.81
C VAL A 26 -4.50 -0.36 9.65
N THR A 27 -5.01 -0.53 8.44
CA THR A 27 -5.83 -1.68 8.09
C THR A 27 -4.91 -2.87 7.81
N ASP A 28 -5.41 -4.10 7.95
CA ASP A 28 -4.64 -5.30 7.57
C ASP A 28 -4.17 -5.25 6.10
N ALA A 29 -4.86 -4.47 5.25
CA ALA A 29 -4.45 -4.21 3.87
C ALA A 29 -3.16 -3.37 3.77
N ASP A 30 -2.88 -2.50 4.76
CA ASP A 30 -1.64 -1.73 4.85
C ASP A 30 -0.46 -2.58 5.33
N LEU A 31 -0.74 -3.74 5.95
CA LEU A 31 0.26 -4.71 6.42
C LEU A 31 0.47 -5.88 5.44
N ALA A 32 -0.35 -6.00 4.40
CA ALA A 32 -0.26 -7.03 3.39
C ALA A 32 0.85 -6.73 2.37
N VAL A 33 2.11 -6.75 2.85
CA VAL A 33 3.29 -6.69 1.98
C VAL A 33 3.33 -7.97 1.13
N PRO A 34 3.42 -7.87 -0.20
CA PRO A 34 3.51 -9.05 -1.04
C PRO A 34 4.75 -9.89 -0.71
N ASP A 35 4.64 -11.21 -0.67
CA ASP A 35 5.77 -12.11 -0.34
C ASP A 35 6.89 -12.12 -1.41
N GLY A 36 6.64 -11.52 -2.58
CA GLY A 36 7.59 -11.55 -3.68
C GLY A 36 7.32 -10.50 -4.76
N PRO A 37 8.14 -10.51 -5.83
CA PRO A 37 8.07 -9.51 -6.89
C PRO A 37 6.67 -9.45 -7.50
N GLN A 38 6.22 -8.24 -7.79
CA GLN A 38 4.91 -7.97 -8.40
C GLN A 38 5.10 -7.47 -9.84
N VAL A 39 4.01 -7.50 -10.59
CA VAL A 39 3.89 -6.84 -11.89
C VAL A 39 2.71 -5.88 -11.85
N ILE A 40 3.01 -4.60 -12.03
CA ILE A 40 2.00 -3.56 -12.24
C ILE A 40 1.69 -3.51 -13.72
N VAL A 41 0.40 -3.57 -14.05
CA VAL A 41 -0.10 -3.53 -15.41
C VAL A 41 -0.97 -2.29 -15.57
N VAL A 42 -0.59 -1.41 -16.51
CA VAL A 42 -1.46 -0.32 -16.94
C VAL A 42 -2.26 -0.82 -18.14
N THR A 43 -3.57 -0.83 -18.04
CA THR A 43 -4.49 -1.20 -19.12
C THR A 43 -5.23 0.01 -19.65
N THR A 44 -6.00 -0.16 -20.72
CA THR A 44 -6.92 0.87 -21.22
C THR A 44 -8.07 1.21 -20.27
N LYS A 45 -8.29 0.41 -19.22
CA LYS A 45 -9.37 0.61 -18.24
C LYS A 45 -8.88 1.02 -16.85
N GLY A 46 -7.60 0.83 -16.54
CA GLY A 46 -7.06 1.18 -15.23
C GLY A 46 -5.71 0.55 -14.95
N VAL A 47 -5.41 0.37 -13.66
CA VAL A 47 -4.16 -0.21 -13.18
C VAL A 47 -4.48 -1.47 -12.39
N GLN A 48 -3.68 -2.51 -12.59
CA GLN A 48 -3.81 -3.80 -11.92
C GLN A 48 -2.47 -4.20 -11.29
N ARG A 49 -2.53 -4.89 -10.15
CA ARG A 49 -1.38 -5.53 -9.50
C ARG A 49 -1.55 -7.04 -9.57
N ASN A 50 -0.50 -7.74 -9.98
CA ASN A 50 -0.46 -9.21 -10.01
C ASN A 50 0.88 -9.71 -9.48
N ASP A 51 0.91 -10.91 -8.90
CA ASP A 51 2.16 -11.59 -8.58
C ASP A 51 2.99 -11.82 -9.85
N ALA A 52 4.29 -11.52 -9.80
CA ALA A 52 5.17 -11.78 -10.95
C ALA A 52 5.34 -13.27 -11.22
N LYS A 53 5.11 -14.12 -10.21
CA LYS A 53 5.16 -15.58 -10.35
C LYS A 53 3.90 -16.05 -11.08
N GLY A 54 4.05 -16.44 -12.34
CA GLY A 54 2.95 -16.94 -13.17
C GLY A 54 2.23 -15.86 -13.99
N PHE A 55 2.62 -14.59 -13.88
CA PHE A 55 2.12 -13.55 -14.76
C PHE A 55 2.55 -13.84 -16.22
N GLY A 56 1.58 -13.94 -17.10
CA GLY A 56 1.80 -14.13 -18.53
C GLY A 56 0.76 -13.36 -19.33
N TYR A 57 1.19 -12.39 -20.13
CA TYR A 57 0.30 -11.68 -21.03
C TYR A 57 0.12 -12.46 -22.34
N ARG A 58 -0.99 -13.19 -22.44
CA ARG A 58 -1.40 -13.85 -23.68
C ARG A 58 -2.51 -13.05 -24.33
N VAL A 59 -2.14 -12.23 -25.31
CA VAL A 59 -3.13 -11.58 -26.19
C VAL A 59 -3.85 -12.70 -26.96
N LYS A 60 -5.11 -12.96 -26.60
CA LYS A 60 -5.98 -13.75 -27.47
C LYS A 60 -6.46 -12.82 -28.58
N ALA A 61 -6.09 -13.12 -29.82
CA ALA A 61 -6.68 -12.47 -30.98
C ALA A 61 -8.21 -12.70 -30.91
N GLY A 62 -8.97 -11.63 -30.69
CA GLY A 62 -10.42 -11.72 -30.63
C GLY A 62 -10.99 -11.94 -32.02
N THR A 63 -11.92 -12.88 -32.16
CA THR A 63 -12.69 -13.12 -33.39
C THR A 63 -13.65 -11.95 -33.73
N THR A 64 -13.74 -10.93 -32.87
CA THR A 64 -14.66 -9.78 -33.04
C THR A 64 -13.94 -8.46 -32.77
N SER A 65 -14.40 -7.39 -33.41
CA SER A 65 -13.88 -6.01 -33.35
C SER A 65 -14.18 -5.25 -32.04
N ARG A 66 -14.65 -5.93 -30.99
CA ARG A 66 -14.98 -5.29 -29.71
C ARG A 66 -13.72 -4.86 -28.96
N ALA A 67 -13.81 -3.74 -28.25
CA ALA A 67 -12.71 -3.20 -27.45
C ALA A 67 -12.25 -4.20 -26.37
N VAL A 68 -11.11 -4.85 -26.63
CA VAL A 68 -10.40 -5.69 -25.65
C VAL A 68 -9.67 -4.78 -24.68
N GLU A 69 -9.66 -5.15 -23.41
CA GLU A 69 -8.76 -4.50 -22.45
C GLU A 69 -7.31 -4.76 -22.86
N ALA A 70 -6.65 -3.72 -23.36
CA ALA A 70 -5.30 -3.81 -23.87
C ALA A 70 -4.32 -3.36 -22.80
N HIS A 71 -3.27 -4.15 -22.57
CA HIS A 71 -2.20 -3.74 -21.66
C HIS A 71 -1.29 -2.75 -22.40
N ARG A 72 -1.02 -1.61 -21.78
CA ARG A 72 -0.18 -0.52 -22.31
C ARG A 72 1.23 -0.56 -21.72
N LEU A 73 1.37 -0.99 -20.47
CA LEU A 73 2.64 -1.07 -19.76
C LEU A 73 2.64 -2.25 -18.80
N HIS A 74 3.76 -2.96 -18.71
CA HIS A 74 4.09 -3.87 -17.61
C HIS A 74 5.32 -3.33 -16.90
N LEU A 75 5.22 -3.18 -15.59
CA LEU A 75 6.33 -2.77 -14.74
C LEU A 75 6.54 -3.85 -13.69
N ARG A 76 7.72 -4.48 -13.69
CA ARG A 76 8.09 -5.45 -12.68
C ARG A 76 8.71 -4.71 -11.50
N THR A 77 8.22 -4.99 -10.31
CA THR A 77 8.61 -4.30 -9.07
C THR A 77 8.94 -5.31 -7.98
N LYS A 78 9.73 -4.88 -7.00
CA LYS A 78 9.82 -5.58 -5.72
C LYS A 78 8.60 -5.25 -4.86
N ALA A 79 8.38 -6.06 -3.82
CA ALA A 79 7.27 -5.88 -2.90
C ALA A 79 7.36 -4.59 -2.06
N ASP A 80 8.56 -4.06 -1.87
CA ASP A 80 8.85 -2.86 -1.08
C ASP A 80 8.99 -1.59 -1.93
N ASP A 81 8.87 -1.69 -3.24
CA ASP A 81 8.99 -0.53 -4.12
C ASP A 81 7.79 0.42 -3.95
N THR A 82 8.04 1.71 -4.21
CA THR A 82 6.98 2.70 -4.40
C THR A 82 6.86 3.00 -5.88
N VAL A 83 5.64 2.90 -6.41
CA VAL A 83 5.34 3.25 -7.81
C VAL A 83 4.72 4.63 -7.85
N VAL A 84 5.22 5.44 -8.79
CA VAL A 84 4.69 6.77 -9.06
C VAL A 84 4.08 6.80 -10.45
N LEU A 85 2.79 7.08 -10.53
CA LEU A 85 2.09 7.30 -11.79
C LEU A 85 1.99 8.79 -12.04
N VAL A 86 2.54 9.26 -13.15
CA VAL A 86 2.55 10.67 -13.53
C VAL A 86 1.70 10.85 -14.78
N SER A 87 0.78 11.82 -14.72
CA SER A 87 -0.04 12.23 -15.85
C SER A 87 0.59 13.38 -16.63
N ASP A 88 0.15 13.54 -17.88
CA ASP A 88 0.47 14.66 -18.76
C ASP A 88 0.03 16.03 -18.22
N ARG A 89 -0.93 16.07 -17.28
CA ARG A 89 -1.34 17.29 -16.57
C ARG A 89 -0.51 17.60 -15.32
N GLY A 90 0.62 16.93 -15.14
CA GLY A 90 1.53 17.15 -14.01
C GLY A 90 0.99 16.66 -12.65
N ARG A 91 -0.06 15.82 -12.64
CA ARG A 91 -0.52 15.15 -11.42
C ARG A 91 0.23 13.84 -11.23
N ALA A 92 0.57 13.54 -9.98
CA ALA A 92 1.22 12.30 -9.60
C ALA A 92 0.45 11.59 -8.48
N TRP A 93 0.51 10.27 -8.48
CA TRP A 93 -0.01 9.41 -7.42
C TRP A 93 1.09 8.43 -7.00
N TRP A 94 1.25 8.27 -5.69
CA TRP A 94 2.19 7.34 -5.08
C TRP A 94 1.43 6.16 -4.50
N GLY A 95 1.94 4.96 -4.72
CA GLY A 95 1.44 3.74 -4.10
C GLY A 95 2.57 2.80 -3.77
N HIS A 96 2.52 2.21 -2.58
CA HIS A 96 3.33 1.03 -2.27
C HIS A 96 2.85 -0.13 -3.12
N VAL A 97 3.80 -0.97 -3.54
CA VAL A 97 3.52 -2.15 -4.34
C VAL A 97 2.74 -3.18 -3.56
#